data_AF-A0A944DCK3-F1
#
_entry.id   AF-A0A944DCK3-F1
#
_cell.length_a   1.000
_cell.length_b   1.000
_cell.length_c   1.000
_cell.angle_alpha   90.00
_cell.angle_beta   90.00
_cell.angle_gamma   90.00
#
_symmetry.space_group_name_H-M   'P 1'
#
loop_
_entity.id
_entity.type
_entity.pdbx_description
1 polymer ?
#
loop_
_entity_poly.entity_id
_entity_poly.type
_entity_poly.pdbx_seq_one_letter_code
_entity_poly.pdbx_strand_id
1 'polypeptide(L)'
;MQKNLETRINAMIPYFFLGPLILFAKKGTPLADPYVQNHAKRATLVMLFGVVSFVVYLFLKPIINFSFFGIYGPNLIFGILMTIFFLVLLVGMYQAYQGIEIENVFQWKNPKENIHLKEQDYSEEEKIRILASFIPFLGIFLAEKYPNPEMKIGAKMGNLFLVLLFFTQIFVGGINSATFLVSILYITFFVGNAVSLFGFSSFFSHRAYDFIPTYHQIEAHIRTSFTYIFEFLKVAFGKDKKFSYTENYQKTLAEISQIKTPQTPYWTNSRIIGVPFVNLLSLPSIGKEKFSLYKPAILEGLFLTLLFGLEIFFYGVSHPYFLLLLIPTFTLIARIKNNLNIHAPITSLILLFANFSKKTKQNIETVKNQEQSETFTFKK
;
A
#
# COMPACT_ATOMS: atom_id res chain seq x y z
N MET A 1 -16.76 26.19 9.88
CA MET A 1 -16.84 25.06 10.83
C MET A 1 -16.00 23.91 10.28
N GLN A 2 -15.05 23.38 11.03
CA GLN A 2 -14.21 22.27 10.56
C GLN A 2 -15.07 21.00 10.47
N LYS A 3 -15.21 20.41 9.28
CA LYS A 3 -15.98 19.16 9.09
C LYS A 3 -15.39 18.04 9.96
N ASN A 4 -16.23 17.15 10.46
CA ASN A 4 -15.75 15.99 11.23
C ASN A 4 -14.81 15.12 10.36
N LEU A 5 -13.95 14.34 11.01
CA LEU A 5 -12.95 13.53 10.31
C LEU A 5 -13.57 12.48 9.39
N GLU A 6 -14.71 11.91 9.79
CA GLU A 6 -15.44 10.89 9.03
C GLU A 6 -15.95 11.43 7.68
N THR A 7 -16.61 12.58 7.66
CA THR A 7 -17.09 13.25 6.45
C THR A 7 -15.92 13.68 5.55
N ARG A 8 -14.80 14.12 6.13
CA ARG A 8 -13.58 14.46 5.37
C ARG A 8 -12.99 13.25 4.67
N ILE A 9 -12.93 12.11 5.35
CA ILE A 9 -12.45 10.85 4.76
C ILE A 9 -13.43 10.35 3.70
N ASN A 10 -14.74 10.36 3.96
CA ASN A 10 -15.74 9.98 2.96
C ASN A 10 -15.68 10.86 1.70
N ALA A 11 -15.29 12.13 1.81
CA ALA A 11 -15.10 13.03 0.68
C ALA A 11 -13.79 12.79 -0.10
N MET A 12 -12.80 12.08 0.45
CA MET A 12 -11.59 11.67 -0.28
C MET A 12 -11.85 10.50 -1.22
N ILE A 13 -12.74 9.60 -0.81
CA ILE A 13 -13.02 8.32 -1.48
C ILE A 13 -13.45 8.48 -2.95
N PRO A 14 -14.25 9.49 -3.33
CA PRO A 14 -14.55 9.73 -4.72
C PRO A 14 -13.35 9.82 -5.66
N TYR A 15 -12.19 10.28 -5.19
CA TYR A 15 -11.00 10.45 -6.01
C TYR A 15 -10.27 9.13 -6.34
N PHE A 16 -10.65 8.01 -5.71
CA PHE A 16 -10.17 6.65 -6.03
C PHE A 16 -11.04 5.95 -7.09
N PHE A 17 -11.46 6.66 -8.14
CA PHE A 17 -12.31 6.11 -9.21
C PHE A 17 -13.74 5.71 -8.79
N LEU A 18 -14.17 6.09 -7.60
CA LEU A 18 -15.51 5.78 -7.05
C LEU A 18 -16.50 6.94 -7.15
N GLY A 19 -16.08 8.10 -7.67
CA GLY A 19 -16.92 9.29 -7.81
C GLY A 19 -18.29 9.03 -8.43
N PRO A 20 -18.38 8.39 -9.62
CA PRO A 20 -19.66 8.13 -10.27
C PRO A 20 -20.60 7.29 -9.40
N LEU A 21 -20.06 6.29 -8.69
CA LEU A 21 -20.84 5.41 -7.82
C LEU A 21 -21.39 6.17 -6.60
N ILE A 22 -20.63 7.11 -6.05
CA ILE A 22 -21.04 7.90 -4.88
C ILE A 22 -22.19 8.85 -5.19
N LEU A 23 -22.33 9.30 -6.45
CA LEU A 23 -23.46 10.12 -6.88
C LEU A 23 -24.82 9.41 -6.79
N PHE A 24 -24.82 8.08 -6.78
CA PHE A 24 -26.03 7.27 -6.64
C PHE A 24 -26.36 6.90 -5.18
N ALA A 25 -25.59 7.40 -4.20
CA ALA A 25 -25.83 7.09 -2.79
C ALA A 25 -27.22 7.53 -2.33
N LYS A 26 -27.93 6.62 -1.63
CA LYS A 26 -29.28 6.88 -1.10
C LYS A 26 -29.26 8.03 -0.08
N LYS A 27 -30.29 8.90 -0.14
CA LYS A 27 -30.48 10.00 0.83
C LYS A 27 -30.49 9.46 2.27
N GLY A 28 -29.83 10.19 3.17
CA GLY A 28 -29.72 9.83 4.60
C GLY A 28 -28.50 8.96 4.95
N THR A 29 -27.65 8.63 3.97
CA THR A 29 -26.35 7.97 4.20
C THR A 29 -25.24 9.02 4.40
N PRO A 30 -24.12 8.69 5.08
CA PRO A 30 -22.95 9.58 5.20
C PRO A 30 -22.36 10.00 3.85
N LEU A 31 -22.57 9.19 2.81
CA LEU A 31 -22.12 9.44 1.44
C LEU A 31 -23.02 10.45 0.71
N ALA A 32 -24.27 10.59 1.13
CA ALA A 32 -25.20 11.59 0.64
C ALA A 32 -25.02 12.96 1.31
N ASP A 33 -24.02 13.12 2.19
CA ASP A 33 -23.65 14.42 2.76
C ASP A 33 -23.31 15.41 1.63
N PRO A 34 -23.82 16.66 1.66
CA PRO A 34 -23.59 17.65 0.60
C PRO A 34 -22.10 17.90 0.29
N TYR A 35 -21.24 17.85 1.31
CA TYR A 35 -19.79 18.01 1.14
C TYR A 35 -19.21 16.83 0.35
N VAL A 36 -19.57 15.59 0.73
CA VAL A 36 -19.12 14.37 0.04
C VAL A 36 -19.64 14.34 -1.40
N GLN A 37 -20.91 14.69 -1.61
CA GLN A 37 -21.55 14.74 -2.94
C GLN A 37 -20.88 15.76 -3.86
N ASN A 38 -20.46 16.92 -3.36
CA ASN A 38 -19.74 17.91 -4.16
C ASN A 38 -18.35 17.41 -4.58
N HIS A 39 -17.60 16.76 -3.68
CA HIS A 39 -16.33 16.12 -4.05
C HIS A 39 -16.55 14.94 -5.02
N ALA A 40 -17.66 14.22 -4.91
CA ALA A 40 -18.02 13.14 -5.84
C ALA A 40 -18.35 13.63 -7.25
N LYS A 41 -19.08 14.75 -7.37
CA LYS A 41 -19.34 15.38 -8.67
C LYS A 41 -18.05 15.79 -9.35
N ARG A 42 -17.15 16.44 -8.62
CA ARG A 42 -15.84 16.87 -9.15
C ARG A 42 -14.97 15.69 -9.58
N ALA A 43 -14.83 14.68 -8.73
CA ALA A 43 -14.06 13.49 -9.06
C ALA A 43 -14.62 12.78 -10.31
N THR A 44 -15.95 12.66 -10.41
CA THR A 44 -16.64 12.14 -11.61
C THR A 44 -16.33 12.95 -12.86
N LEU A 45 -16.36 14.28 -12.76
CA LEU A 45 -16.10 15.17 -13.89
C LEU A 45 -14.65 15.07 -14.37
N VAL A 46 -13.69 15.01 -13.43
CA VAL A 46 -12.28 14.77 -13.74
C VAL A 46 -12.13 13.42 -14.44
N MET A 47 -12.72 12.34 -13.91
CA MET A 47 -12.68 11.01 -14.53
C MET A 47 -13.29 11.00 -15.94
N LEU A 48 -14.43 11.66 -16.13
CA LEU A 48 -15.07 11.79 -17.44
C LEU A 48 -14.12 12.48 -18.43
N PHE A 49 -13.48 13.57 -18.01
CA PHE A 49 -12.48 14.25 -18.83
C PHE A 49 -11.28 13.35 -19.15
N GLY A 50 -10.81 12.56 -18.17
CA GLY A 50 -9.74 11.58 -18.37
C GLY A 50 -10.11 10.50 -19.39
N VAL A 51 -11.32 9.94 -19.30
CA VAL A 51 -11.83 8.94 -20.26
C VAL A 51 -11.96 9.54 -21.66
N VAL A 52 -12.57 10.72 -21.78
CA VAL A 52 -12.71 11.42 -23.07
C VAL A 52 -11.34 11.72 -23.67
N SER A 53 -10.39 12.22 -22.85
CA SER A 53 -9.01 12.50 -23.29
C SER A 53 -8.29 11.23 -23.75
N PHE A 54 -8.51 10.10 -23.09
CA PHE A 54 -7.95 8.82 -23.52
C PHE A 54 -8.54 8.34 -24.85
N VAL A 55 -9.86 8.44 -25.03
CA VAL A 55 -10.52 8.11 -26.29
C VAL A 55 -9.98 8.98 -27.42
N VAL A 56 -9.90 10.29 -27.22
CA VAL A 56 -9.30 11.23 -28.19
C VAL A 56 -7.85 10.87 -28.49
N TYR A 57 -7.06 10.51 -27.46
CA TYR A 57 -5.69 10.05 -27.64
C TYR A 57 -5.60 8.81 -28.54
N LEU A 58 -6.50 7.83 -28.41
CA LEU A 58 -6.50 6.64 -29.27
C LEU A 58 -6.69 6.98 -30.76
N PHE A 59 -7.49 8.01 -31.07
CA PHE A 59 -7.69 8.49 -32.44
C PHE A 59 -6.52 9.35 -32.95
N LEU A 60 -5.87 10.12 -32.07
CA LEU A 60 -4.74 10.98 -32.44
C LEU A 60 -3.42 10.23 -32.54
N LYS A 61 -3.22 9.17 -31.74
CA LYS A 61 -2.00 8.35 -31.72
C LYS A 61 -1.53 7.91 -33.11
N PRO A 62 -2.36 7.35 -34.02
CA PRO A 62 -1.91 6.94 -35.34
C PRO A 62 -1.53 8.11 -36.26
N ILE A 63 -1.96 9.33 -35.95
CA ILE A 63 -1.72 10.54 -36.75
C ILE A 63 -0.43 11.25 -36.31
N ILE A 64 -0.09 11.13 -35.02
CA ILE A 64 1.06 11.79 -34.42
C ILE A 64 2.28 10.86 -34.49
N ASN A 65 3.26 11.22 -35.32
CA ASN A 65 4.49 10.45 -35.45
C ASN A 65 5.72 11.34 -35.27
N PHE A 66 6.12 11.53 -34.01
CA PHE A 66 7.40 12.15 -33.66
C PHE A 66 8.03 11.39 -32.50
N SER A 67 9.31 11.60 -32.26
CA SER A 67 10.00 11.11 -31.07
C SER A 67 10.83 12.24 -30.45
N PHE A 68 10.96 12.22 -29.12
CA PHE A 68 11.75 13.18 -28.36
C PHE A 68 12.62 12.42 -27.37
N PHE A 69 13.94 12.54 -27.47
CA PHE A 69 14.91 11.75 -26.69
C PHE A 69 14.65 10.22 -26.72
N GLY A 70 14.28 9.68 -27.89
CA GLY A 70 14.00 8.24 -28.05
C GLY A 70 12.62 7.80 -27.52
N ILE A 71 11.84 8.69 -26.91
CA ILE A 71 10.47 8.42 -26.48
C ILE A 71 9.51 8.73 -27.63
N TYR A 72 8.64 7.78 -27.97
CA TYR A 72 7.57 7.99 -28.93
C TYR A 72 6.61 9.08 -28.44
N GLY A 73 6.45 10.14 -29.24
CA GLY A 73 5.73 11.37 -28.91
C GLY A 73 4.32 11.16 -28.35
N PRO A 74 3.49 10.29 -28.96
CA PRO A 74 2.19 9.94 -28.39
C PRO A 74 2.27 9.36 -26.98
N ASN A 75 3.24 8.49 -26.70
CA ASN A 75 3.41 7.93 -25.35
C ASN A 75 3.84 9.00 -24.36
N LEU A 76 4.68 9.96 -24.77
CA LEU A 76 5.08 11.09 -23.94
C LEU A 76 3.88 11.99 -23.60
N ILE A 77 3.08 12.37 -24.60
CA ILE A 77 1.87 13.19 -24.44
C ILE A 77 0.89 12.47 -23.50
N PHE A 78 0.68 11.17 -23.72
CA PHE A 78 -0.18 10.38 -22.85
C PHE A 78 0.34 10.32 -21.41
N GLY A 79 1.64 10.13 -21.21
CA GLY A 79 2.26 10.14 -19.89
C GLY A 79 2.08 11.48 -19.16
N ILE A 80 2.22 12.61 -19.86
CA ILE A 80 1.98 13.95 -19.31
C ILE A 80 0.52 14.12 -18.93
N LEU A 81 -0.41 13.75 -19.81
CA LEU A 81 -1.86 13.83 -19.56
C LEU A 81 -2.27 12.98 -18.35
N MET A 82 -1.80 11.74 -18.27
CA MET A 82 -2.06 10.86 -17.13
C MET A 82 -1.46 11.43 -15.85
N THR A 83 -0.25 12.01 -15.91
CA THR A 83 0.39 12.65 -14.75
C THR A 83 -0.45 13.81 -14.23
N ILE A 84 -0.88 14.72 -15.11
CA ILE A 84 -1.74 15.85 -14.75
C ILE A 84 -3.06 15.34 -14.16
N PHE A 85 -3.67 14.35 -14.79
CA PHE A 85 -4.91 13.73 -14.33
C PHE A 85 -4.77 13.16 -12.90
N PHE A 86 -3.74 12.37 -12.64
CA PHE A 86 -3.46 11.83 -11.31
C PHE A 86 -3.18 12.94 -10.29
N LEU A 87 -2.43 13.97 -10.68
CA LEU A 87 -2.11 15.09 -9.79
C LEU A 87 -3.38 15.86 -9.39
N VAL A 88 -4.30 16.09 -10.34
CA VAL A 88 -5.61 16.72 -10.06
C VAL A 88 -6.44 15.86 -9.09
N LEU A 89 -6.46 14.53 -9.26
CA LEU A 89 -7.14 13.63 -8.32
C LEU A 89 -6.51 13.66 -6.93
N LEU A 90 -5.18 13.64 -6.83
CA LEU A 90 -4.46 13.70 -5.56
C LEU A 90 -4.66 15.04 -4.83
N VAL A 91 -4.63 16.15 -5.56
CA VAL A 91 -4.92 17.48 -5.01
C VAL A 91 -6.36 17.56 -4.52
N GLY A 92 -7.32 17.05 -5.29
CA GLY A 92 -8.73 16.97 -4.89
C GLY A 92 -8.93 16.13 -3.62
N MET A 93 -8.22 15.01 -3.53
CA MET A 93 -8.17 14.16 -2.34
C MET A 93 -7.58 14.89 -1.13
N TYR A 94 -6.47 15.62 -1.29
CA TYR A 94 -5.88 16.42 -0.23
C TYR A 94 -6.82 17.53 0.24
N GLN A 95 -7.49 18.23 -0.68
CA GLN A 95 -8.48 19.26 -0.36
C GLN A 95 -9.66 18.67 0.44
N ALA A 96 -10.16 17.50 0.00
CA ALA A 96 -11.21 16.77 0.72
C ALA A 96 -10.77 16.41 2.14
N TYR A 97 -9.53 15.89 2.28
CA TYR A 97 -8.94 15.59 3.57
C TYR A 97 -8.79 16.82 4.43
N GLN A 98 -8.41 17.98 3.90
CA GLN A 98 -8.25 19.22 4.69
C GLN A 98 -9.59 19.87 5.09
N GLY A 99 -10.72 19.40 4.56
CA GLY A 99 -12.01 20.02 4.82
C GLY A 99 -12.25 21.28 3.98
N ILE A 100 -11.55 21.43 2.85
CA ILE A 100 -11.61 22.62 1.99
C ILE A 100 -12.82 22.47 1.06
N GLU A 101 -13.76 23.42 1.14
CA GLU A 101 -14.88 23.49 0.21
C GLU A 101 -14.41 23.91 -1.18
N ILE A 102 -15.02 23.30 -2.20
CA ILE A 102 -14.54 23.31 -3.59
C ILE A 102 -14.56 24.72 -4.22
N GLU A 103 -15.30 25.67 -3.65
CA GLU A 103 -15.37 27.05 -4.13
C GLU A 103 -14.03 27.81 -4.01
N ASN A 104 -13.08 27.34 -3.18
CA ASN A 104 -11.78 28.00 -2.95
C ASN A 104 -10.60 27.16 -3.47
N VAL A 105 -10.47 27.06 -4.79
CA VAL A 105 -9.55 26.15 -5.50
C VAL A 105 -8.06 26.42 -5.26
N PHE A 106 -7.68 27.63 -4.81
CA PHE A 106 -6.27 28.07 -4.69
C PHE A 106 -5.87 28.63 -3.32
N GLN A 107 -6.48 28.17 -2.22
CA GLN A 107 -5.94 28.48 -0.90
C GLN A 107 -4.91 27.42 -0.47
N TRP A 108 -3.67 27.61 -0.90
CA TRP A 108 -2.53 26.88 -0.34
C TRP A 108 -2.27 27.40 1.08
N LYS A 109 -2.73 26.69 2.11
CA LYS A 109 -2.27 26.96 3.48
C LYS A 109 -0.85 26.44 3.60
N ASN A 110 0.11 27.36 3.72
CA ASN A 110 1.49 27.00 4.03
C ASN A 110 1.51 26.11 5.28
N PRO A 111 1.99 24.85 5.19
CA PRO A 111 2.22 24.06 6.38
C PRO A 111 3.23 24.83 7.23
N LYS A 112 2.91 25.08 8.50
CA LYS A 112 3.90 25.62 9.45
C LYS A 112 5.03 24.60 9.57
N GLU A 113 6.14 24.88 8.91
CA GLU A 113 7.39 24.14 9.01
C GLU A 113 8.00 24.37 10.39
N ASN A 114 7.99 23.33 11.20
CA ASN A 114 8.89 23.22 12.33
C ASN A 114 9.90 22.13 11.95
N ILE A 115 10.96 22.52 11.24
CA ILE A 115 12.14 21.69 11.05
C ILE A 115 12.85 21.68 12.41
N HIS A 116 12.74 20.58 13.14
CA HIS A 116 13.52 20.39 14.36
C HIS A 116 14.65 19.43 14.04
N LEU A 117 15.87 19.96 13.92
CA LEU A 117 17.07 19.15 14.07
C LEU A 117 17.08 18.69 15.53
N LYS A 118 16.85 17.40 15.77
CA LYS A 118 17.12 16.81 17.08
C LYS A 118 18.62 16.57 17.14
N GLU A 119 19.34 17.39 17.88
CA GLU A 119 20.67 17.03 18.36
C GLU A 119 20.54 15.79 19.25
N GLN A 120 21.25 14.73 18.88
CA GLN A 120 21.34 13.50 19.66
C GLN A 120 22.81 13.07 19.67
N ASP A 121 23.37 12.80 20.84
CA ASP A 121 24.73 12.31 20.97
C ASP A 121 24.82 10.84 20.52
N TYR A 122 24.96 10.63 19.21
CA TYR A 122 25.22 9.31 18.64
C TYR A 122 26.70 8.96 18.79
N SER A 123 26.97 7.73 19.26
CA SER A 123 28.31 7.15 19.16
C SER A 123 28.71 6.90 17.69
N GLU A 124 30.01 6.83 17.40
CA GLU A 124 30.51 6.52 16.04
C GLU A 124 29.94 5.20 15.50
N GLU A 125 29.80 4.19 16.36
CA GLU A 125 29.19 2.92 15.97
C GLU A 125 27.71 3.07 15.60
N GLU A 126 26.96 3.90 16.33
CA GLU A 126 25.56 4.20 16.01
C GLU A 126 25.41 5.00 14.72
N LYS A 127 26.29 5.98 14.47
CA LYS A 127 26.30 6.73 13.21
C LYS A 127 26.48 5.80 12.01
N ILE A 128 27.42 4.86 12.09
CA ILE A 128 27.65 3.85 11.05
C ILE A 128 26.43 2.95 10.86
N ARG A 129 25.82 2.48 11.97
CA ARG A 129 24.61 1.64 11.91
C ARG A 129 23.42 2.39 11.31
N ILE A 130 23.22 3.66 11.65
CA ILE A 130 22.18 4.52 11.06
C ILE A 130 22.43 4.68 9.57
N LEU A 131 23.65 5.00 9.14
CA LEU A 131 23.97 5.16 7.73
C LEU A 131 23.79 3.84 6.95
N ALA A 132 24.26 2.72 7.50
CA ALA A 132 24.08 1.39 6.92
C ALA A 132 22.60 0.99 6.80
N SER A 133 21.72 1.55 7.64
CA SER A 133 20.29 1.28 7.55
C SER A 133 19.63 1.84 6.29
N PHE A 134 20.24 2.81 5.61
CA PHE A 134 19.76 3.32 4.32
C PHE A 134 20.03 2.37 3.15
N ILE A 135 20.90 1.36 3.34
CA ILE A 135 21.18 0.36 2.31
C ILE A 135 19.97 -0.60 2.22
N PRO A 136 19.36 -0.77 1.03
CA PRO A 136 18.22 -1.67 0.87
C PRO A 136 18.53 -3.09 1.33
N PHE A 137 17.51 -3.82 1.81
CA PHE A 137 17.62 -5.14 2.46
C PHE A 137 18.44 -5.18 3.76
N LEU A 138 19.66 -4.65 3.79
CA LEU A 138 20.49 -4.58 5.00
C LEU A 138 19.79 -3.75 6.09
N GLY A 139 19.19 -2.63 5.71
CA GLY A 139 18.41 -1.78 6.60
C GLY A 139 17.25 -2.51 7.29
N ILE A 140 16.64 -3.51 6.62
CA ILE A 140 15.57 -4.31 7.21
C ILE A 140 16.12 -5.09 8.41
N PHE A 141 17.26 -5.75 8.27
CA PHE A 141 17.87 -6.49 9.38
C PHE A 141 18.37 -5.57 10.50
N LEU A 142 18.95 -4.43 10.16
CA LEU A 142 19.43 -3.46 11.14
C LEU A 142 18.29 -2.87 11.96
N ALA A 143 17.20 -2.45 11.31
CA ALA A 143 16.03 -1.89 11.99
C ALA A 143 15.31 -2.90 12.90
N GLU A 144 15.35 -4.19 12.57
CA GLU A 144 14.81 -5.25 13.42
C GLU A 144 15.74 -5.64 14.57
N LYS A 145 17.06 -5.63 14.35
CA LYS A 145 18.06 -5.95 15.38
C LYS A 145 18.25 -4.80 16.37
N TYR A 146 18.16 -3.56 15.90
CA TYR A 146 18.35 -2.33 16.66
C TYR A 146 17.13 -1.41 16.42
N PRO A 147 16.12 -1.42 17.31
CA PRO A 147 14.83 -0.77 17.07
C PRO A 147 14.85 0.76 17.24
N ASN A 148 15.96 1.40 16.86
CA ASN A 148 16.15 2.85 16.89
C ASN A 148 15.26 3.55 15.81
N PRO A 149 14.49 4.61 16.15
CA PRO A 149 13.66 5.32 15.17
C PRO A 149 14.37 5.72 13.88
N GLU A 150 15.61 6.20 13.96
CA GLU A 150 16.41 6.65 12.82
C GLU A 150 16.77 5.49 11.90
N MET A 151 17.08 4.32 12.46
CA MET A 151 17.36 3.11 11.68
C MET A 151 16.11 2.59 10.96
N LYS A 152 14.93 2.72 11.58
CA LYS A 152 13.65 2.41 10.94
C LYS A 152 13.36 3.37 9.78
N ILE A 153 13.67 4.66 9.94
CA ILE A 153 13.55 5.65 8.87
C ILE A 153 14.51 5.32 7.73
N GLY A 154 15.79 5.06 8.02
CA GLY A 154 16.77 4.69 7.00
C GLY A 154 16.33 3.46 6.21
N ALA A 155 15.88 2.41 6.90
CA ALA A 155 15.37 1.20 6.26
C ALA A 155 14.14 1.47 5.37
N LYS A 156 13.22 2.35 5.80
CA LYS A 156 12.06 2.76 4.98
C LYS A 156 12.51 3.51 3.73
N MET A 157 13.40 4.50 3.88
CA MET A 157 13.87 5.34 2.78
C MET A 157 14.67 4.53 1.76
N GLY A 158 15.60 3.68 2.22
CA GLY A 158 16.38 2.81 1.35
C GLY A 158 15.48 1.92 0.48
N ASN A 159 14.51 1.24 1.10
CA ASN A 159 13.56 0.41 0.35
C ASN A 159 12.63 1.24 -0.54
N LEU A 160 12.21 2.45 -0.15
CA LEU A 160 11.40 3.33 -1.00
C LEU A 160 12.17 3.72 -2.27
N PHE A 161 13.42 4.16 -2.14
CA PHE A 161 14.24 4.49 -3.31
C PHE A 161 14.53 3.29 -4.20
N LEU A 162 14.72 2.10 -3.60
CA LEU A 162 14.82 0.85 -4.35
C LEU A 162 13.55 0.57 -5.17
N VAL A 163 12.38 0.70 -4.54
CA VAL A 163 11.09 0.55 -5.20
C VAL A 163 10.95 1.55 -6.34
N LEU A 164 11.20 2.84 -6.09
CA LEU A 164 11.13 3.88 -7.12
C LEU A 164 12.06 3.57 -8.31
N LEU A 165 13.30 3.14 -8.04
CA LEU A 165 14.29 2.82 -9.07
C LEU A 165 13.85 1.63 -9.94
N PHE A 166 13.26 0.59 -9.36
CA PHE A 166 12.75 -0.52 -10.17
C PHE A 166 11.45 -0.17 -10.87
N PHE A 167 10.57 0.62 -10.26
CA PHE A 167 9.38 1.12 -10.94
C PHE A 167 9.76 1.91 -12.21
N THR A 168 10.78 2.78 -12.17
CA THR A 168 11.21 3.50 -13.38
C THR A 168 11.79 2.56 -14.44
N GLN A 169 12.47 1.48 -14.05
CA GLN A 169 12.97 0.48 -15.00
C GLN A 169 11.84 -0.35 -15.64
N ILE A 170 10.82 -0.71 -14.87
CA ILE A 170 9.68 -1.53 -15.30
C ILE A 170 8.80 -0.77 -16.31
N PHE A 171 8.48 0.49 -16.03
CA PHE A 171 7.50 1.24 -16.84
C PHE A 171 8.10 1.99 -18.02
N VAL A 172 9.38 2.35 -17.95
CA VAL A 172 10.04 3.17 -18.98
C VAL A 172 11.07 2.36 -19.79
N GLY A 173 11.51 1.20 -19.29
CA GLY A 173 12.49 0.32 -19.93
C GLY A 173 13.92 0.81 -19.75
N GLY A 174 14.79 -0.06 -19.20
CA GLY A 174 16.23 0.20 -19.07
C GLY A 174 16.61 1.38 -18.16
N ILE A 175 17.87 1.83 -18.27
CA ILE A 175 18.36 3.05 -17.62
C ILE A 175 17.87 4.25 -18.44
N ASN A 176 17.02 5.06 -17.83
CA ASN A 176 16.42 6.24 -18.45
C ASN A 176 16.56 7.46 -17.51
N SER A 177 16.16 8.63 -17.99
CA SER A 177 16.28 9.89 -17.23
C SER A 177 15.56 9.86 -15.88
N ALA A 178 14.46 9.10 -15.75
CA ALA A 178 13.77 8.93 -14.47
C ALA A 178 14.57 8.06 -13.51
N THR A 179 15.14 6.95 -13.97
CA THR A 179 16.06 6.12 -13.18
C THR A 179 17.27 6.93 -12.72
N PHE A 180 17.86 7.74 -13.61
CA PHE A 180 18.98 8.63 -13.27
C PHE A 180 18.60 9.69 -12.22
N LEU A 181 17.44 10.33 -12.37
CA LEU A 181 16.92 11.29 -11.40
C LEU A 181 16.73 10.65 -10.02
N VAL A 182 16.09 9.47 -9.96
CA VAL A 182 15.89 8.73 -8.71
C VAL A 182 17.23 8.37 -8.06
N SER A 183 18.23 7.94 -8.84
CA SER A 183 19.57 7.65 -8.34
C SER A 183 20.27 8.89 -7.79
N ILE A 184 20.22 10.03 -8.47
CA ILE A 184 20.79 11.29 -7.96
C ILE A 184 20.10 11.69 -6.66
N LEU A 185 18.77 11.69 -6.62
CA LEU A 185 18.01 12.04 -5.42
C LEU A 185 18.40 11.15 -4.25
N TYR A 186 18.55 9.84 -4.48
CA TYR A 186 18.99 8.91 -3.44
C TYR A 186 20.42 9.19 -2.97
N ILE A 187 21.37 9.42 -3.88
CA ILE A 187 22.78 9.72 -3.53
C ILE A 187 22.86 11.02 -2.73
N THR A 188 22.21 12.09 -3.21
CA THR A 188 22.18 13.38 -2.50
C THR A 188 21.55 13.23 -1.12
N PHE A 189 20.45 12.48 -1.03
CA PHE A 189 19.80 12.19 0.24
C PHE A 189 20.69 11.40 1.20
N PHE A 190 21.36 10.35 0.72
CA PHE A 190 22.26 9.52 1.52
C PHE A 190 23.48 10.30 2.00
N VAL A 191 24.14 11.04 1.09
CA VAL A 191 25.30 11.88 1.41
C VAL A 191 24.90 13.00 2.38
N GLY A 192 23.74 13.63 2.18
CA GLY A 192 23.23 14.64 3.10
C GLY A 192 23.05 14.10 4.52
N ASN A 193 22.46 12.92 4.68
CA ASN A 193 22.34 12.26 5.98
C ASN A 193 23.71 11.86 6.56
N ALA A 194 24.64 11.38 5.73
CA ALA A 194 26.00 11.05 6.18
C ALA A 194 26.74 12.28 6.71
N VAL A 195 26.74 13.39 5.97
CA VAL A 195 27.36 14.65 6.39
C VAL A 195 26.69 15.17 7.67
N SER A 196 25.37 15.09 7.77
CA SER A 196 24.63 15.50 8.97
C SER A 196 25.02 14.67 10.20
N LEU A 197 25.09 13.35 10.06
CA LEU A 197 25.40 12.43 11.15
C LEU A 197 26.85 12.55 11.63
N PHE A 198 27.81 12.62 10.71
CA PHE A 198 29.23 12.67 11.06
C PHE A 198 29.73 14.09 11.37
N GLY A 199 29.20 15.10 10.70
CA GLY A 199 29.60 16.50 10.89
C GLY A 199 28.93 17.19 12.07
N PHE A 200 27.66 16.86 12.34
CA PHE A 200 26.85 17.58 13.33
C PHE A 200 26.21 16.67 14.39
N SER A 201 26.52 15.37 14.40
CA SER A 201 25.84 14.38 15.26
C SER A 201 24.31 14.52 15.23
N SER A 202 23.76 14.88 14.07
CA SER A 202 22.32 15.12 13.93
C SER A 202 21.76 14.29 12.79
N PHE A 203 20.56 13.76 13.01
CA PHE A 203 19.81 13.07 11.99
C PHE A 203 18.84 14.04 11.32
N PHE A 204 18.81 14.07 10.00
CA PHE A 204 17.89 14.92 9.25
C PHE A 204 16.47 14.36 9.34
N SER A 205 15.79 14.54 10.47
CA SER A 205 14.44 14.06 10.74
C SER A 205 13.40 15.02 10.17
N HIS A 206 12.93 14.76 8.94
CA HIS A 206 11.85 15.52 8.35
C HIS A 206 10.50 14.86 8.68
N ARG A 207 9.45 15.64 8.99
CA ARG A 207 8.06 15.14 9.09
C ARG A 207 7.60 14.39 7.83
N ALA A 208 8.28 14.59 6.70
CA ALA A 208 8.03 13.86 5.47
C ALA A 208 8.14 12.34 5.66
N TYR A 209 9.03 11.90 6.55
CA TYR A 209 9.23 10.47 6.81
C TYR A 209 8.08 9.83 7.56
N ASP A 210 7.33 10.59 8.36
CA ASP A 210 6.15 10.10 9.06
C ASP A 210 5.03 9.74 8.07
N PHE A 211 5.02 10.37 6.88
CA PHE A 211 4.08 10.03 5.82
C PHE A 211 4.46 8.77 5.06
N ILE A 212 5.67 8.22 5.23
CA ILE A 212 6.07 6.97 4.57
C ILE A 212 5.49 5.80 5.37
N PRO A 213 4.47 5.11 4.83
CA PRO A 213 3.75 4.11 5.58
C PRO A 213 4.65 2.91 5.87
N THR A 214 4.54 2.38 7.08
CA THR A 214 5.11 1.07 7.43
C THR A 214 4.40 -0.04 6.68
N TYR A 215 5.03 -1.22 6.61
CA TYR A 215 4.43 -2.40 6.01
C TYR A 215 3.04 -2.74 6.58
N HIS A 216 2.87 -2.66 7.91
CA HIS A 216 1.58 -2.87 8.58
C HIS A 216 0.56 -1.78 8.26
N GLN A 217 0.99 -0.52 8.10
CA GLN A 217 0.11 0.56 7.68
C GLN A 217 -0.35 0.38 6.24
N ILE A 218 0.54 -0.01 5.31
CA ILE A 218 0.18 -0.34 3.93
C ILE A 218 -0.84 -1.48 3.93
N GLU A 219 -0.57 -2.55 4.67
CA GLU A 219 -1.48 -3.68 4.79
C GLU A 219 -2.84 -3.26 5.35
N ALA A 220 -2.88 -2.48 6.43
CA ALA A 220 -4.11 -1.97 7.01
C ALA A 220 -4.89 -1.11 6.00
N HIS A 221 -4.21 -0.22 5.28
CA HIS A 221 -4.85 0.56 4.21
C HIS A 221 -5.44 -0.33 3.13
N ILE A 222 -4.71 -1.34 2.66
CA ILE A 222 -5.19 -2.27 1.64
C ILE A 222 -6.41 -3.05 2.15
N ARG A 223 -6.30 -3.69 3.32
CA ARG A 223 -7.40 -4.48 3.90
C ARG A 223 -8.65 -3.62 4.12
N THR A 224 -8.49 -2.46 4.76
CA THR A 224 -9.60 -1.56 5.03
C THR A 224 -10.19 -1.02 3.73
N SER A 225 -9.39 -0.69 2.71
CA SER A 225 -9.91 -0.24 1.42
C SER A 225 -10.74 -1.31 0.72
N PHE A 226 -10.28 -2.57 0.72
CA PHE A 226 -11.06 -3.67 0.15
C PHE A 226 -12.36 -3.91 0.91
N THR A 227 -12.32 -3.98 2.24
CA THR A 227 -13.55 -4.08 3.05
C THR A 227 -14.45 -2.88 2.80
N TYR A 228 -13.89 -1.67 2.73
CA TYR A 228 -14.64 -0.45 2.45
C TYR A 228 -15.33 -0.54 1.10
N ILE A 229 -14.69 -1.04 0.03
CA ILE A 229 -15.33 -1.18 -1.29
C ILE A 229 -16.56 -2.10 -1.23
N PHE A 230 -16.46 -3.24 -0.54
CA PHE A 230 -17.60 -4.16 -0.41
C PHE A 230 -18.73 -3.60 0.46
N GLU A 231 -18.39 -2.97 1.58
CA GLU A 231 -19.37 -2.35 2.47
C GLU A 231 -19.95 -1.07 1.86
N PHE A 232 -19.17 -0.35 1.06
CA PHE A 232 -19.61 0.78 0.25
C PHE A 232 -20.74 0.38 -0.68
N LEU A 233 -20.65 -0.76 -1.38
CA LEU A 233 -21.76 -1.24 -2.21
C LEU A 233 -23.02 -1.48 -1.36
N LYS A 234 -22.91 -2.06 -0.16
CA LYS A 234 -24.06 -2.26 0.72
C LYS A 234 -24.68 -0.95 1.22
N VAL A 235 -23.86 0.03 1.58
CA VAL A 235 -24.30 1.37 2.02
C VAL A 235 -24.93 2.14 0.86
N ALA A 236 -24.31 2.10 -0.33
CA ALA A 236 -24.81 2.74 -1.55
C ALA A 236 -26.18 2.18 -1.96
N PHE A 237 -26.36 0.86 -1.87
CA PHE A 237 -27.65 0.18 -2.12
C PHE A 237 -28.58 0.11 -0.90
N GLY A 238 -28.26 0.80 0.20
CA GLY A 238 -29.15 1.02 1.34
C GLY A 238 -29.41 -0.19 2.24
N LYS A 239 -28.54 -1.20 2.23
CA LYS A 239 -28.63 -2.38 3.11
C LYS A 239 -28.15 -2.09 4.54
N ASP A 240 -27.15 -1.22 4.72
CA ASP A 240 -26.54 -0.91 6.03
C ASP A 240 -26.44 0.59 6.31
N LYS A 241 -26.55 0.99 7.59
CA LYS A 241 -26.73 2.39 7.99
C LYS A 241 -25.45 3.22 8.20
N LYS A 242 -24.25 2.64 8.30
CA LYS A 242 -22.97 3.39 8.39
C LYS A 242 -21.76 2.45 8.32
N PHE A 243 -20.72 2.86 7.59
CA PHE A 243 -19.39 2.22 7.60
C PHE A 243 -18.32 3.30 7.78
N SER A 244 -17.58 3.26 8.88
CA SER A 244 -16.47 4.18 9.15
C SER A 244 -15.16 3.57 8.65
N TYR A 245 -14.52 4.21 7.66
CA TYR A 245 -13.20 3.81 7.18
C TYR A 245 -12.17 3.91 8.32
N THR A 246 -12.20 5.01 9.09
CA THR A 246 -11.22 5.30 10.14
C THR A 246 -11.26 4.27 11.26
N GLU A 247 -12.45 3.91 11.73
CA GLU A 247 -12.60 2.93 12.81
C GLU A 247 -12.12 1.55 12.36
N ASN A 248 -12.46 1.15 11.14
CA ASN A 248 -11.98 -0.11 10.60
C ASN A 248 -10.47 -0.10 10.35
N TYR A 249 -9.91 1.02 9.86
CA TYR A 249 -8.47 1.17 9.72
C TYR A 249 -7.76 1.02 11.06
N GLN A 250 -8.21 1.72 12.10
CA GLN A 250 -7.61 1.65 13.43
C GLN A 250 -7.72 0.24 14.02
N LYS A 251 -8.88 -0.40 13.87
CA LYS A 251 -9.10 -1.79 14.30
C LYS A 251 -8.17 -2.76 13.57
N THR A 252 -8.12 -2.69 12.24
CA THR A 252 -7.28 -3.55 11.41
C THR A 252 -5.79 -3.30 11.69
N LEU A 253 -5.37 -2.05 11.85
CA LEU A 253 -3.99 -1.70 12.21
C LEU A 253 -3.63 -2.26 13.59
N ALA A 254 -4.53 -2.17 14.58
CA ALA A 254 -4.31 -2.74 15.90
C ALA A 254 -4.16 -4.27 15.85
N GLU A 255 -5.02 -4.96 15.08
CA GLU A 255 -4.96 -6.41 14.89
C GLU A 255 -3.65 -6.86 14.21
N ILE A 256 -3.20 -6.15 13.18
CA ILE A 256 -1.96 -6.46 12.43
C ILE A 256 -0.72 -6.11 13.25
N SER A 257 -0.76 -5.02 14.02
CA SER A 257 0.40 -4.55 14.79
C SER A 257 0.65 -5.37 16.06
N GLN A 258 -0.24 -6.27 16.44
CA GLN A 258 -0.03 -7.18 17.56
C GLN A 258 1.18 -8.08 17.32
N ILE A 259 2.15 -8.01 18.23
CA ILE A 259 3.33 -8.88 18.21
C ILE A 259 2.90 -10.26 18.73
N LYS A 260 2.99 -11.27 17.87
CA LYS A 260 2.77 -12.67 18.25
C LYS A 260 4.11 -13.37 18.34
N THR A 261 4.64 -13.47 19.55
CA THR A 261 5.92 -14.14 19.78
C THR A 261 5.78 -15.66 19.61
N PRO A 262 6.76 -16.33 18.97
CA PRO A 262 6.76 -17.78 18.88
C PRO A 262 6.92 -18.40 20.27
N GLN A 263 5.90 -19.13 20.72
CA GLN A 263 5.95 -19.87 22.00
C GLN A 263 6.67 -21.21 21.86
N THR A 264 6.54 -21.84 20.69
CA THR A 264 7.19 -23.10 20.38
C THR A 264 8.32 -22.88 19.37
N PRO A 265 9.51 -23.44 19.59
CA PRO A 265 10.55 -23.42 18.57
C PRO A 265 10.03 -24.18 17.34
N TYR A 266 10.26 -23.60 16.17
CA TYR A 266 9.99 -24.27 14.92
C TYR A 266 10.87 -25.52 14.82
N TRP A 267 10.45 -26.55 14.08
CA TRP A 267 11.19 -27.82 14.00
C TRP A 267 12.59 -27.68 13.37
N THR A 268 12.84 -26.54 12.72
CA THR A 268 14.14 -26.10 12.17
C THR A 268 14.28 -24.59 12.38
N ASN A 269 15.17 -23.93 11.66
CA ASN A 269 15.26 -22.47 11.63
C ASN A 269 14.00 -21.85 10.99
N SER A 270 13.25 -21.05 11.75
CA SER A 270 12.02 -20.41 11.27
C SER A 270 12.24 -19.51 10.05
N ARG A 271 13.46 -18.99 9.83
CA ARG A 271 13.82 -18.18 8.66
C ARG A 271 13.59 -18.91 7.33
N ILE A 272 13.65 -20.24 7.32
CA ILE A 272 13.42 -21.06 6.12
C ILE A 272 12.03 -20.79 5.53
N ILE A 273 11.04 -20.44 6.35
CA ILE A 273 9.69 -20.09 5.92
C ILE A 273 9.70 -18.91 4.93
N GLY A 274 10.62 -17.96 5.10
CA GLY A 274 10.68 -16.78 4.25
C GLY A 274 11.47 -16.94 2.95
N VAL A 275 12.23 -18.02 2.78
CA VAL A 275 13.07 -18.24 1.61
C VAL A 275 12.26 -18.94 0.50
N PRO A 276 12.06 -18.32 -0.67
CA PRO A 276 11.32 -18.93 -1.77
C PRO A 276 11.90 -20.30 -2.16
N PHE A 277 11.03 -21.22 -2.54
CA PHE A 277 11.31 -22.65 -2.85
C PHE A 277 11.79 -23.49 -1.65
N VAL A 278 12.71 -22.99 -0.82
CA VAL A 278 13.18 -23.69 0.38
C VAL A 278 12.05 -23.80 1.41
N ASN A 279 11.17 -22.81 1.46
CA ASN A 279 9.98 -22.83 2.32
C ASN A 279 8.98 -23.93 1.98
N LEU A 280 9.09 -24.65 0.86
CA LEU A 280 8.25 -25.82 0.59
C LEU A 280 8.46 -26.91 1.66
N LEU A 281 9.63 -26.95 2.30
CA LEU A 281 9.90 -27.80 3.45
C LEU A 281 8.99 -27.51 4.66
N SER A 282 8.36 -26.33 4.71
CA SER A 282 7.44 -25.93 5.78
C SER A 282 6.01 -26.48 5.60
N LEU A 283 5.65 -26.99 4.42
CA LEU A 283 4.31 -27.51 4.09
C LEU A 283 3.76 -28.52 5.11
N PRO A 284 4.53 -29.54 5.56
CA PRO A 284 4.03 -30.52 6.54
C PRO A 284 3.65 -29.91 7.89
N SER A 285 4.13 -28.69 8.19
CA SER A 285 3.84 -28.00 9.45
C SER A 285 2.46 -27.37 9.48
N ILE A 286 1.83 -27.13 8.31
CA ILE A 286 0.48 -26.57 8.23
C ILE A 286 -0.54 -27.51 8.89
N GLY A 287 -0.34 -28.82 8.77
CA GLY A 287 -1.25 -29.82 9.35
C GLY A 287 -1.12 -30.03 10.86
N LYS A 288 -0.08 -29.47 11.51
CA LYS A 288 0.23 -29.74 12.92
C LYS A 288 -0.24 -28.60 13.82
N GLU A 289 -1.05 -28.91 14.84
CA GLU A 289 -1.55 -27.91 15.80
C GLU A 289 -0.43 -27.17 16.53
N LYS A 290 0.67 -27.88 16.85
CA LYS A 290 1.88 -27.32 17.47
C LYS A 290 2.48 -26.13 16.69
N PHE A 291 2.28 -26.07 15.37
CA PHE A 291 2.79 -25.01 14.49
C PHE A 291 1.67 -24.09 13.97
N SER A 292 0.49 -24.12 14.60
CA SER A 292 -0.66 -23.29 14.21
C SER A 292 -0.34 -21.79 14.14
N LEU A 293 0.48 -21.29 15.07
CA LEU A 293 0.92 -19.89 15.09
C LEU A 293 1.83 -19.52 13.91
N TYR A 294 2.53 -20.47 13.30
CA TYR A 294 3.39 -20.24 12.13
C TYR A 294 2.61 -20.28 10.82
N LYS A 295 1.37 -20.80 10.81
CA LYS A 295 0.56 -20.92 9.58
C LYS A 295 0.48 -19.64 8.75
N PRO A 296 0.23 -18.45 9.34
CA PRO A 296 0.26 -17.18 8.62
C PRO A 296 1.55 -16.96 7.81
N ALA A 297 2.70 -17.09 8.46
CA ALA A 297 4.00 -16.89 7.85
C ALA A 297 4.34 -17.98 6.83
N ILE A 298 3.88 -19.21 7.05
CA ILE A 298 4.03 -20.31 6.08
C ILE A 298 3.26 -20.01 4.80
N LEU A 299 2.00 -19.58 4.93
CA LEU A 299 1.18 -19.18 3.78
C LEU A 299 1.82 -18.00 3.05
N GLU A 300 2.38 -17.04 3.79
CA GLU A 300 3.15 -15.94 3.23
C GLU A 300 4.32 -16.42 2.37
N GLY A 301 5.17 -17.28 2.94
CA GLY A 301 6.29 -17.86 2.22
C GLY A 301 5.84 -18.57 0.95
N LEU A 302 4.84 -19.44 1.05
CA LEU A 302 4.34 -20.19 -0.10
C LEU A 302 3.81 -19.28 -1.21
N PHE A 303 3.14 -18.19 -0.84
CA PHE A 303 2.70 -17.20 -1.81
C PHE A 303 3.88 -16.49 -2.49
N LEU A 304 4.92 -16.11 -1.74
CA LEU A 304 6.15 -15.57 -2.33
C LEU A 304 6.78 -16.59 -3.29
N THR A 305 6.83 -17.87 -2.93
CA THR A 305 7.32 -18.94 -3.83
C THR A 305 6.52 -19.02 -5.12
N LEU A 306 5.18 -18.88 -5.05
CA LEU A 306 4.34 -18.83 -6.24
C LEU A 306 4.69 -17.61 -7.11
N LEU A 307 4.81 -16.42 -6.52
CA LEU A 307 5.19 -15.20 -7.26
C LEU A 307 6.57 -15.33 -7.91
N PHE A 308 7.56 -15.85 -7.19
CA PHE A 308 8.90 -16.13 -7.74
C PHE A 308 8.83 -17.15 -8.88
N GLY A 309 8.03 -18.21 -8.75
CA GLY A 309 7.83 -19.20 -9.80
C GLY A 309 7.17 -18.62 -11.05
N LEU A 310 6.12 -17.81 -10.90
CA LEU A 310 5.46 -17.11 -11.99
C LEU A 310 6.41 -16.13 -12.69
N GLU A 311 7.19 -15.37 -11.92
CA GLU A 311 8.15 -14.42 -12.47
C GLU A 311 9.23 -15.13 -13.30
N ILE A 312 9.82 -16.20 -12.77
CA ILE A 312 10.81 -17.01 -13.49
C ILE A 312 10.19 -17.60 -14.76
N PHE A 313 8.94 -18.07 -14.69
CA PHE A 313 8.26 -18.67 -15.83
C PHE A 313 7.96 -17.67 -16.95
N PHE A 314 7.48 -16.47 -16.63
CA PHE A 314 7.08 -15.48 -17.63
C PHE A 314 8.22 -14.57 -18.11
N TYR A 315 9.16 -14.23 -17.22
CA TYR A 315 10.17 -13.19 -17.47
C TYR A 315 11.61 -13.63 -17.20
N GLY A 316 11.82 -14.81 -16.59
CA GLY A 316 13.14 -15.30 -16.20
C GLY A 316 13.70 -14.64 -14.93
N VAL A 317 14.92 -15.02 -14.55
CA VAL A 317 15.57 -14.55 -13.31
C VAL A 317 16.17 -13.14 -13.38
N SER A 318 16.32 -12.59 -14.59
CA SER A 318 16.96 -11.29 -14.82
C SER A 318 16.00 -10.10 -14.74
N HIS A 319 14.70 -10.35 -14.59
CA HIS A 319 13.70 -9.31 -14.64
C HIS A 319 13.66 -8.49 -13.34
N PRO A 320 13.53 -7.14 -13.38
CA PRO A 320 13.55 -6.27 -12.19
C PRO A 320 12.52 -6.61 -11.11
N TYR A 321 11.37 -7.21 -11.45
CA TYR A 321 10.41 -7.66 -10.44
C TYR A 321 10.99 -8.71 -9.50
N PHE A 322 11.96 -9.52 -9.95
CA PHE A 322 12.63 -10.49 -9.10
C PHE A 322 13.30 -9.80 -7.89
N LEU A 323 13.92 -8.64 -8.10
CA LEU A 323 14.54 -7.85 -7.02
C LEU A 323 13.50 -7.16 -6.12
N LEU A 324 12.35 -6.77 -6.67
CA LEU A 324 11.24 -6.25 -5.87
C LEU A 324 10.65 -7.32 -4.94
N LEU A 325 10.54 -8.57 -5.41
CA LEU A 325 10.06 -9.69 -4.60
C LEU A 325 11.01 -10.05 -3.46
N LEU A 326 12.28 -9.62 -3.49
CA LEU A 326 13.20 -9.81 -2.37
C LEU A 326 12.82 -8.96 -1.15
N ILE A 327 12.20 -7.79 -1.31
CA ILE A 327 11.81 -6.91 -0.19
C ILE A 327 10.89 -7.65 0.82
N PRO A 328 9.75 -8.24 0.40
CA PRO A 328 8.90 -8.99 1.32
C PRO A 328 9.59 -10.26 1.86
N THR A 329 10.43 -10.93 1.06
CA THR A 329 11.24 -12.08 1.51
C THR A 329 12.18 -11.70 2.67
N PHE A 330 12.99 -10.66 2.51
CA PHE A 330 13.92 -10.21 3.54
C PHE A 330 13.17 -9.69 4.79
N THR A 331 12.03 -9.03 4.59
CA THR A 331 11.16 -8.59 5.69
C THR A 331 10.66 -9.77 6.51
N LEU A 332 10.19 -10.83 5.86
CA LEU A 332 9.73 -12.05 6.51
C LEU A 332 10.87 -12.75 7.26
N ILE A 333 12.02 -12.93 6.62
CA ILE A 333 13.21 -13.56 7.22
C ILE A 333 13.69 -12.79 8.46
N ALA A 334 13.74 -11.46 8.39
CA ALA A 334 14.22 -10.62 9.49
C ALA A 334 13.30 -10.68 10.71
N ARG A 335 11.98 -10.77 10.49
CA ARG A 335 10.98 -10.61 11.56
C ARG A 335 10.48 -11.93 12.16
N ILE A 336 10.48 -13.04 11.41
CA ILE A 336 9.76 -14.27 11.79
C ILE A 336 10.23 -14.90 13.11
N LYS A 337 11.45 -14.56 13.56
CA LYS A 337 11.95 -14.99 14.87
C LYS A 337 11.26 -14.28 16.03
N ASN A 338 10.87 -13.02 15.84
CA ASN A 338 10.38 -12.15 16.91
C ASN A 338 8.87 -11.92 16.82
N ASN A 339 8.30 -11.99 15.62
CA ASN A 339 6.88 -11.79 15.39
C ASN A 339 6.37 -12.76 14.32
N LEU A 340 5.33 -13.53 14.62
CA LEU A 340 4.68 -14.44 13.67
C LEU A 340 3.51 -13.77 12.94
N ASN A 341 3.09 -12.58 13.37
CA ASN A 341 2.05 -11.77 12.74
C ASN A 341 2.65 -10.93 11.59
N ILE A 342 3.39 -11.55 10.69
CA ILE A 342 3.97 -10.89 9.51
C ILE A 342 3.16 -11.33 8.31
N HIS A 343 2.57 -10.37 7.64
CA HIS A 343 1.83 -10.58 6.40
C HIS A 343 2.29 -9.55 5.38
N ALA A 344 2.48 -9.97 4.14
CA ALA A 344 2.50 -9.02 3.06
C ALA A 344 1.12 -8.41 2.84
N PRO A 345 1.07 -7.13 2.44
CA PRO A 345 -0.17 -6.51 2.02
C PRO A 345 -0.94 -7.35 0.97
N ILE A 346 -0.24 -8.14 0.15
CA ILE A 346 -0.84 -8.98 -0.90
C ILE A 346 -1.41 -10.30 -0.34
N THR A 347 -0.75 -10.98 0.58
CA THR A 347 -1.30 -12.23 1.16
C THR A 347 -2.48 -11.96 2.08
N SER A 348 -2.48 -10.79 2.70
CA SER A 348 -3.61 -10.22 3.40
C SER A 348 -4.84 -10.09 2.51
N LEU A 349 -4.66 -9.75 1.23
CA LEU A 349 -5.75 -9.80 0.25
C LEU A 349 -6.21 -11.22 -0.02
N ILE A 350 -5.29 -12.17 -0.18
CA ILE A 350 -5.64 -13.58 -0.42
C ILE A 350 -6.41 -14.16 0.76
N LEU A 351 -5.99 -13.87 1.99
CA LEU A 351 -6.70 -14.26 3.21
C LEU A 351 -8.08 -13.59 3.29
N LEU A 352 -8.20 -12.32 2.91
CA LEU A 352 -9.49 -11.63 2.82
C LEU A 352 -10.40 -12.30 1.76
N PHE A 353 -9.88 -12.61 0.57
CA PHE A 353 -10.61 -13.30 -0.49
C PHE A 353 -11.03 -14.71 -0.07
N ALA A 354 -10.14 -15.47 0.57
CA ALA A 354 -10.44 -16.81 1.08
C ALA A 354 -11.52 -16.76 2.17
N ASN A 355 -11.41 -15.80 3.11
CA ASN A 355 -12.41 -15.60 4.16
C ASN A 355 -13.76 -15.14 3.59
N PHE A 356 -13.74 -14.23 2.61
CA PHE A 356 -14.94 -13.79 1.89
C PHE A 356 -15.59 -14.96 1.16
N SER A 357 -14.82 -15.75 0.41
CA SER A 357 -15.31 -16.94 -0.30
C SER A 357 -15.91 -17.96 0.67
N LYS A 358 -15.26 -18.19 1.83
CA LYS A 358 -15.76 -19.10 2.86
C LYS A 358 -17.08 -18.60 3.44
N LYS A 359 -17.18 -17.32 3.79
CA LYS A 359 -18.40 -16.70 4.33
C LYS A 359 -19.53 -16.73 3.31
N THR A 360 -19.23 -16.45 2.04
CA THR A 360 -20.19 -16.53 0.94
C THR A 360 -20.68 -17.97 0.74
N LYS A 361 -19.79 -18.97 0.79
CA LYS A 361 -20.17 -20.38 0.73
C LYS A 361 -21.09 -20.76 1.89
N GLN A 362 -20.75 -20.39 3.12
CA GLN A 362 -21.58 -20.63 4.30
C GLN A 362 -22.95 -19.97 4.19
N ASN A 363 -23.02 -18.73 3.69
CA ASN A 363 -24.27 -18.01 3.46
C ASN A 363 -25.14 -18.69 2.38
N ILE A 364 -24.53 -19.16 1.29
CA ILE A 364 -25.24 -19.91 0.24
C ILE A 364 -25.78 -21.24 0.80
N GLU A 365 -24.98 -21.94 1.59
CA GLU A 365 -25.41 -23.20 2.25
C GLU A 365 -26.55 -22.96 3.25
N THR A 366 -26.52 -21.87 4.00
CA THR A 366 -27.62 -21.52 4.92
C THR A 366 -28.90 -21.17 4.16
N VAL A 367 -28.82 -20.38 3.07
CA VAL A 367 -29.99 -20.07 2.24
C VAL A 367 -30.55 -21.33 1.59
N LYS A 368 -29.72 -22.21 1.03
CA LYS A 368 -30.17 -23.50 0.47
C LYS A 368 -30.85 -24.39 1.50
N ASN A 369 -30.32 -24.44 2.73
CA ASN A 369 -30.91 -25.23 3.80
C ASN A 369 -32.25 -24.65 4.29
N GLN A 370 -32.41 -23.31 4.25
CA GLN A 370 -33.68 -22.63 4.53
C GLN A 370 -34.73 -22.88 3.45
N GLU A 371 -34.37 -22.76 2.17
CA GLU A 371 -35.27 -23.05 1.04
C GLU A 371 -35.74 -24.52 1.03
N GLN A 372 -34.84 -25.46 1.39
CA GLN A 372 -35.21 -26.88 1.55
C GLN A 372 -36.18 -27.11 2.71
N SER A 373 -36.01 -26.43 3.85
CA SER A 373 -36.91 -26.57 5.00
C SER A 373 -38.28 -25.93 4.78
N GLU A 374 -38.37 -24.88 3.97
CA GLU A 374 -39.65 -24.31 3.51
C GLU A 374 -40.37 -25.22 2.48
N THR A 375 -39.65 -25.95 1.62
CA THR A 375 -40.29 -26.90 0.69
C THR A 375 -40.84 -28.15 1.39
N PHE A 376 -40.31 -28.54 2.55
CA PHE A 376 -40.87 -29.63 3.37
C PHE A 376 -42.13 -29.24 4.15
N THR A 377 -42.38 -27.95 4.38
CA THR A 377 -43.58 -27.48 5.11
C THR A 377 -44.80 -27.26 4.21
N PHE A 378 -44.64 -27.28 2.88
CA PHE A 378 -45.73 -27.12 1.90
C PHE A 378 -46.34 -28.44 1.36
N LYS A 379 -46.03 -29.60 1.95
CA LYS A 379 -46.81 -30.83 1.70
C LYS A 379 -47.89 -30.99 2.77
N LYS A 380 -49.11 -30.55 2.44
CA LYS A 380 -50.36 -30.96 3.11
C LYS A 380 -51.23 -31.72 2.13
#